data_AF-A0A072VN91-F1
#
_entry.id   AF-A0A072VN91-F1
#
_cell.length_a   1.000
_cell.length_b   1.000
_cell.length_c   1.000
_cell.angle_alpha   90.00
_cell.angle_beta   90.00
_cell.angle_gamma   90.00
#
_symmetry.space_group_name_H-M   'P 1'
#
loop_
_entity.id
_entity.type
_entity.pdbx_description
1 polymer ?
#
loop_
_entity_poly.entity_id
_entity_poly.type
_entity_poly.pdbx_seq_one_letter_code
_entity_poly.pdbx_strand_id
1 'polypeptide(L)'
;MDSFEPNSDSTHSNTSQESNHKKRRKIDNLTTDQNSINLMPWRSQSDQNTYSKKLIQALLRINSPETTKPAAGQVRQTADRVLAATAKGRTRWSRAILGKWKKLRRHHKKVKKASTNGLKRERIQRLPAVQKKTRVLGQLVPGCRKVPLPNLLEEATDYISALEMQVRAMTALAELLAGGTPAGIAGQVLS
;
A
#
# COMPACT_ATOMS: atom_id res chain seq x y z
N MET A 1 5.11 72.86 -20.60
CA MET A 1 4.85 71.40 -20.54
C MET A 1 6.07 70.76 -21.15
N ASP A 2 7.10 70.59 -20.31
CA ASP A 2 8.43 70.18 -20.73
C ASP A 2 8.55 68.65 -20.76
N SER A 3 8.93 68.14 -21.93
CA SER A 3 9.26 66.75 -22.17
C SER A 3 10.65 66.43 -21.63
N PHE A 4 10.75 65.43 -20.77
CA PHE A 4 12.01 64.81 -20.39
C PHE A 4 11.94 63.31 -20.71
N GLU A 5 12.74 62.86 -21.67
CA GLU A 5 13.32 61.52 -21.63
C GLU A 5 14.79 61.61 -22.05
N PRO A 6 15.73 61.20 -21.17
CA PRO A 6 17.06 60.82 -21.57
C PRO A 6 17.18 59.29 -21.67
N ASN A 7 17.71 58.87 -22.81
CA ASN A 7 18.24 57.55 -23.06
C ASN A 7 19.51 57.31 -22.19
N SER A 8 19.67 56.13 -21.60
CA SER A 8 20.97 55.66 -21.10
C SER A 8 21.08 54.15 -21.26
N ASP A 9 21.91 53.77 -22.22
CA ASP A 9 22.43 52.42 -22.44
C ASP A 9 23.65 52.20 -21.52
N SER A 10 23.72 51.11 -20.76
CA SER A 10 24.97 50.67 -20.13
C SER A 10 24.92 49.18 -19.76
N THR A 11 25.60 48.41 -20.59
CA THR A 11 26.04 47.03 -20.35
C THR A 11 26.97 46.98 -19.13
N HIS A 12 26.97 45.91 -18.30
CA HIS A 12 28.15 45.17 -17.77
C HIS A 12 27.75 44.12 -16.71
N SER A 13 27.90 42.84 -17.10
CA SER A 13 28.41 41.67 -16.35
C SER A 13 27.86 41.25 -14.97
N ASN A 14 27.18 40.10 -15.00
CA ASN A 14 27.34 38.90 -14.15
C ASN A 14 27.96 39.04 -12.75
N THR A 15 27.19 38.69 -11.72
CA THR A 15 27.71 37.90 -10.58
C THR A 15 26.63 36.96 -10.05
N SER A 16 27.02 35.70 -10.05
CA SER A 16 26.38 34.51 -9.50
C SER A 16 25.86 34.68 -8.07
N GLN A 17 24.59 34.34 -7.82
CA GLN A 17 24.18 33.69 -6.57
C GLN A 17 23.00 32.71 -6.80
N GLU A 18 23.41 31.45 -6.88
CA GLU A 18 22.69 30.22 -6.55
C GLU A 18 21.47 30.39 -5.62
N SER A 19 20.26 30.16 -6.12
CA SER A 19 19.09 29.85 -5.27
C SER A 19 18.36 28.62 -5.78
N ASN A 20 18.61 27.51 -5.07
CA ASN A 20 18.05 26.19 -5.32
C ASN A 20 16.55 26.13 -4.98
N HIS A 21 15.71 26.65 -5.87
CA HIS A 21 14.27 26.37 -5.83
C HIS A 21 13.99 25.01 -6.45
N LYS A 22 14.00 23.97 -5.61
CA LYS A 22 13.50 22.63 -5.95
C LYS A 22 12.03 22.72 -6.37
N LYS A 23 11.84 22.81 -7.70
CA LYS A 23 10.71 22.38 -8.53
C LYS A 23 9.55 21.76 -7.72
N ARG A 24 8.69 22.62 -7.18
CA ARG A 24 7.36 22.25 -6.71
C ARG A 24 6.56 21.83 -7.94
N ARG A 25 6.43 20.53 -8.16
CA ARG A 25 5.52 20.00 -9.19
C ARG A 25 4.12 20.40 -8.79
N LYS A 26 3.53 21.33 -9.55
CA LYS A 26 2.09 21.58 -9.60
C LYS A 26 1.45 20.28 -10.07
N ILE A 27 0.72 19.62 -9.18
CA ILE A 27 -0.08 18.45 -9.51
C ILE A 27 -1.37 19.03 -10.03
N ASP A 28 -1.47 19.13 -11.35
CA ASP A 28 -2.72 19.43 -12.01
C ASP A 28 -3.72 18.30 -11.73
N ASN A 29 -4.95 18.70 -11.44
CA ASN A 29 -6.08 17.85 -11.14
C ASN A 29 -6.37 16.92 -12.33
N LEU A 30 -5.88 15.68 -12.27
CA LEU A 30 -6.30 14.63 -13.17
C LEU A 30 -7.62 14.04 -12.62
N THR A 31 -8.70 14.46 -13.27
CA THR A 31 -10.00 13.81 -13.38
C THR A 31 -10.15 12.51 -12.60
N THR A 32 -10.99 12.58 -11.56
CA THR A 32 -11.61 11.45 -10.88
C THR A 32 -12.30 10.54 -11.90
N ASP A 33 -11.60 9.49 -12.32
CA ASP A 33 -12.19 8.38 -13.07
C ASP A 33 -13.22 7.69 -12.17
N GLN A 34 -14.49 8.00 -12.41
CA GLN A 34 -15.65 7.30 -11.82
C GLN A 34 -15.70 5.80 -12.16
N ASN A 35 -14.76 5.30 -12.94
CA ASN A 35 -14.58 3.87 -13.23
C ASN A 35 -13.76 3.12 -12.16
N SER A 36 -13.20 3.83 -11.17
CA SER A 36 -12.38 3.24 -10.09
C SER A 36 -13.16 2.41 -9.08
N ILE A 37 -14.48 2.60 -9.01
CA ILE A 37 -15.39 1.83 -8.12
C ILE A 37 -15.72 0.44 -8.68
N ASN A 38 -15.68 0.24 -10.00
CA ASN A 38 -16.02 -1.04 -10.65
C ASN A 38 -14.81 -1.90 -11.05
N LEU A 39 -13.58 -1.44 -10.76
CA LEU A 39 -12.33 -2.17 -11.06
C LEU A 39 -11.55 -2.47 -9.79
N MET A 40 -12.25 -2.80 -8.70
CA MET A 40 -11.62 -3.32 -7.48
C MET A 40 -10.96 -4.66 -7.86
N PRO A 41 -9.61 -4.73 -7.94
CA PRO A 41 -8.92 -5.86 -8.58
C PRO A 41 -9.30 -7.21 -7.96
N TRP A 42 -9.60 -7.21 -6.66
CA TRP A 42 -9.86 -8.45 -5.91
C TRP A 42 -11.20 -9.11 -6.22
N ARG A 43 -12.12 -8.40 -6.90
CA ARG A 43 -13.43 -8.92 -7.31
C ARG A 43 -13.42 -9.59 -8.68
N SER A 44 -12.44 -9.27 -9.53
CA SER A 44 -12.36 -9.82 -10.89
C SER A 44 -11.67 -11.18 -10.92
N GLN A 45 -12.27 -12.14 -11.64
CA GLN A 45 -11.73 -13.50 -11.79
C GLN A 45 -10.30 -13.51 -12.40
N SER A 46 -10.00 -12.57 -13.30
CA SER A 46 -8.69 -12.47 -13.95
C SER A 46 -7.57 -12.07 -12.98
N ASP A 47 -7.88 -11.16 -12.06
CA ASP A 47 -6.96 -10.69 -11.03
C ASP A 47 -6.76 -11.77 -9.95
N GLN A 48 -7.80 -12.53 -9.61
CA GLN A 48 -7.69 -13.71 -8.72
C GLN A 48 -6.75 -14.78 -9.32
N ASN A 49 -6.87 -15.03 -10.63
CA ASN A 49 -5.98 -15.95 -11.33
C ASN A 49 -4.52 -15.42 -11.36
N THR A 50 -4.36 -14.12 -11.58
CA THR A 50 -3.03 -13.48 -11.52
C THR A 50 -2.40 -13.58 -10.13
N TYR A 51 -3.21 -13.40 -9.09
CA TYR A 51 -2.79 -13.54 -7.70
C TYR A 51 -2.38 -14.98 -7.37
N SER A 52 -3.25 -15.96 -7.65
CA SER A 52 -2.99 -17.37 -7.34
C SER A 52 -1.72 -17.90 -8.02
N LYS A 53 -1.53 -17.59 -9.32
CA LYS A 53 -0.29 -17.93 -10.05
C LYS A 53 0.96 -17.38 -9.37
N LYS A 54 0.93 -16.11 -8.96
CA LYS A 54 2.06 -15.46 -8.26
C LYS A 54 2.26 -16.01 -6.85
N LEU A 55 1.18 -16.37 -6.17
CA LEU A 55 1.22 -16.95 -4.84
C LEU A 55 1.93 -18.31 -4.88
N ILE A 56 1.51 -19.21 -5.76
CA ILE A 56 2.13 -20.53 -5.95
C ILE A 56 3.62 -20.37 -6.27
N GLN A 57 3.96 -19.51 -7.23
CA GLN A 57 5.36 -19.28 -7.59
C GLN A 57 6.19 -18.77 -6.40
N ALA A 58 5.63 -17.90 -5.57
CA ALA A 58 6.32 -17.39 -4.38
C ALA A 58 6.44 -18.44 -3.27
N LEU A 59 5.42 -19.28 -3.09
CA LEU A 59 5.42 -20.38 -2.12
C LEU A 59 6.43 -21.48 -2.50
N LEU A 60 6.55 -21.82 -3.78
CA LEU A 60 7.57 -22.75 -4.26
C LEU A 60 8.99 -22.23 -3.97
N ARG A 61 9.24 -20.93 -4.11
CA ARG A 61 10.55 -20.32 -3.81
C ARG A 61 10.94 -20.41 -2.33
N ILE A 62 9.98 -20.35 -1.42
CA ILE A 62 10.26 -20.44 0.02
C ILE A 62 10.34 -21.88 0.54
N ASN A 63 9.82 -22.83 -0.22
CA ASN A 63 9.85 -24.26 0.08
C ASN A 63 10.97 -24.99 -0.70
N SER A 64 11.83 -24.25 -1.39
CA SER A 64 12.98 -24.81 -2.12
C SER A 64 13.89 -25.59 -1.15
N PRO A 65 14.35 -26.80 -1.50
CA PRO A 65 15.10 -27.71 -0.61
C PRO A 65 16.43 -27.14 -0.11
N GLU A 66 16.94 -26.06 -0.72
CA GLU A 66 18.17 -25.38 -0.34
C GLU A 66 17.99 -24.42 0.86
N THR A 67 16.74 -24.08 1.20
CA THR A 67 16.42 -23.18 2.31
C THR A 67 15.84 -23.96 3.50
N THR A 68 16.43 -23.79 4.68
CA THR A 68 15.92 -24.36 5.95
C THR A 68 14.42 -24.10 6.10
N LYS A 69 13.67 -25.11 6.57
CA LYS A 69 12.19 -25.14 6.72
C LYS A 69 11.58 -23.74 6.93
N PRO A 70 10.56 -23.34 6.16
CA PRO A 70 9.98 -22.01 6.28
C PRO A 70 9.45 -21.81 7.70
N ALA A 71 9.96 -20.79 8.38
CA ALA A 71 9.44 -20.41 9.70
C ALA A 71 7.93 -20.16 9.59
N ALA A 72 7.16 -20.52 10.63
CA ALA A 72 5.68 -20.49 10.64
C ALA A 72 5.03 -19.12 10.26
N GLY A 73 5.81 -18.05 10.15
CA GLY A 73 5.36 -16.75 9.64
C GLY A 73 5.63 -16.49 8.15
N GLN A 74 6.51 -17.24 7.48
CA GLN A 74 7.02 -16.93 6.15
C GLN A 74 5.97 -17.10 5.05
N VAL A 75 5.10 -18.11 5.18
CA VAL A 75 3.98 -18.35 4.26
C VAL A 75 3.00 -17.17 4.28
N ARG A 76 2.52 -16.79 5.47
CA ARG A 76 1.63 -15.63 5.66
C ARG A 76 2.27 -14.34 5.14
N GLN A 77 3.53 -14.13 5.50
CA GLN A 77 4.33 -13.01 5.05
C GLN A 77 4.44 -12.92 3.52
N THR A 78 4.63 -14.07 2.87
CA THR A 78 4.71 -14.17 1.42
C THR A 78 3.35 -13.92 0.77
N ALA A 79 2.27 -14.47 1.31
CA ALA A 79 0.91 -14.23 0.83
C ALA A 79 0.54 -12.74 0.90
N ASP A 80 0.77 -12.08 2.04
CA ASP A 80 0.52 -10.64 2.22
C ASP A 80 1.37 -9.79 1.26
N ARG A 81 2.62 -10.21 0.98
CA ARG A 81 3.51 -9.53 0.03
C ARG A 81 3.03 -9.68 -1.41
N VAL A 82 2.63 -10.89 -1.81
CA VAL A 82 2.09 -11.15 -3.15
C VAL A 82 0.79 -10.38 -3.34
N LEU A 83 -0.07 -10.33 -2.32
CA LEU A 83 -1.31 -9.54 -2.30
C LEU A 83 -0.99 -8.05 -2.51
N ALA A 84 -0.08 -7.49 -1.72
CA ALA A 84 0.29 -6.09 -1.89
C ALA A 84 0.98 -5.78 -3.24
N ALA A 85 1.76 -6.72 -3.78
CA ALA A 85 2.44 -6.57 -5.07
C ALA A 85 1.47 -6.65 -6.26
N THR A 86 0.45 -7.49 -6.18
CA THR A 86 -0.60 -7.63 -7.20
C THR A 86 -1.52 -6.41 -7.24
N ALA A 87 -1.72 -5.75 -6.08
CA ALA A 87 -2.35 -4.42 -6.00
C ALA A 87 -1.58 -3.29 -6.73
N LYS A 88 -0.34 -3.54 -7.15
CA LYS A 88 0.57 -2.58 -7.81
C LYS A 88 0.81 -1.29 -7.02
N GLY A 89 0.57 -1.28 -5.70
CA GLY A 89 0.69 -0.06 -4.90
C GLY A 89 -0.37 0.99 -5.21
N ARG A 90 -1.52 0.61 -5.80
CA ARG A 90 -2.62 1.55 -6.07
C ARG A 90 -3.30 1.99 -4.76
N THR A 91 -3.53 1.03 -3.86
CA THR A 91 -4.18 1.26 -2.57
C THR A 91 -3.18 1.70 -1.49
N ARG A 92 -3.65 2.42 -0.47
CA ARG A 92 -2.78 2.83 0.65
C ARG A 92 -2.34 1.63 1.46
N TRP A 93 -3.19 0.63 1.65
CA TRP A 93 -2.83 -0.59 2.37
C TRP A 93 -1.73 -1.37 1.65
N SER A 94 -1.75 -1.46 0.32
CA SER A 94 -0.68 -2.16 -0.43
C SER A 94 0.65 -1.43 -0.34
N ARG A 95 0.64 -0.09 -0.42
CA ARG A 95 1.83 0.73 -0.17
C ARG A 95 2.35 0.58 1.25
N ALA A 96 1.46 0.50 2.24
CA ALA A 96 1.84 0.33 3.64
C ALA A 96 2.48 -1.05 3.89
N ILE A 97 1.91 -2.11 3.30
CA ILE A 97 2.50 -3.44 3.33
C ILE A 97 3.85 -3.41 2.63
N LEU A 98 4.00 -2.95 1.39
CA LEU A 98 5.31 -2.91 0.72
C LEU A 98 6.34 -2.00 1.46
N GLY A 99 5.87 -0.90 2.05
CA GLY A 99 6.67 0.08 2.75
C GLY A 99 7.22 -0.37 4.10
N LYS A 100 6.45 -1.17 4.88
CA LYS A 100 6.89 -1.74 6.17
C LYS A 100 8.17 -2.57 6.01
N TRP A 101 8.38 -3.17 4.85
CA TRP A 101 9.43 -4.15 4.60
C TRP A 101 10.65 -3.51 3.97
N LYS A 102 10.46 -2.46 3.15
CA LYS A 102 11.55 -1.54 2.79
C LYS A 102 12.17 -0.90 4.03
N LYS A 103 11.41 -0.69 5.11
CA LYS A 103 11.94 -0.24 6.39
C LYS A 103 12.64 -1.38 7.13
N LEU A 104 12.01 -2.56 7.25
CA LEU A 104 12.64 -3.73 7.91
C LEU A 104 14.00 -4.10 7.28
N ARG A 105 14.09 -4.17 5.94
CA ARG A 105 15.37 -4.41 5.22
C ARG A 105 16.41 -3.30 5.44
N ARG A 106 15.97 -2.05 5.67
CA ARG A 106 16.87 -0.92 5.98
C ARG A 106 17.25 -0.84 7.46
N HIS A 107 16.48 -1.46 8.36
CA HIS A 107 16.79 -1.55 9.78
C HIS A 107 17.87 -2.58 10.11
N HIS A 108 18.18 -3.51 9.20
CA HIS A 108 19.36 -4.40 9.34
C HIS A 108 20.71 -3.67 9.16
N LYS A 109 20.72 -2.36 8.79
CA LYS A 109 21.96 -1.59 8.57
C LYS A 109 22.01 -0.25 9.33
N LYS A 110 21.19 -0.05 10.37
CA LYS A 110 21.26 1.18 11.18
C LYS A 110 21.20 0.90 12.67
N VAL A 111 22.33 1.11 13.34
CA VAL A 111 22.42 1.36 14.78
C VAL A 111 21.45 2.48 15.13
N LYS A 112 20.50 2.20 16.01
CA LYS A 112 19.55 3.19 16.52
C LYS A 112 20.30 4.18 17.40
N LYS A 113 20.38 5.46 17.01
CA LYS A 113 20.48 6.53 17.99
C LYS A 113 19.10 6.70 18.61
N ALA A 114 19.00 6.42 19.91
CA ALA A 114 17.80 6.68 20.69
C ALA A 114 17.60 8.20 20.77
N SER A 115 16.56 8.71 20.14
CA SER A 115 16.04 10.05 20.41
C SER A 115 14.87 9.87 21.36
N THR A 116 15.12 10.21 22.63
CA THR A 116 14.11 10.34 23.68
C THR A 116 13.35 11.65 23.46
N ASN A 117 12.46 11.71 22.48
CA ASN A 117 11.49 12.78 22.43
C ASN A 117 10.31 12.40 23.32
N GLY A 118 10.25 13.07 24.48
CA GLY A 118 9.22 12.92 25.49
C GLY A 118 7.82 12.99 24.89
N LEU A 119 7.06 11.92 25.09
CA LEU A 119 5.65 11.88 24.73
C LEU A 119 4.87 12.72 25.75
N LYS A 120 4.54 13.96 25.39
CA LYS A 120 3.41 14.66 26.00
C LYS A 120 2.18 13.78 25.78
N ARG A 121 1.71 13.11 26.84
CA ARG A 121 0.40 12.46 26.89
C ARG A 121 -0.64 13.56 26.77
N GLU A 122 -1.14 13.79 25.55
CA GLU A 122 -2.40 14.50 25.37
C GLU A 122 -3.46 13.76 26.17
N ARG A 123 -4.16 14.50 27.04
CA ARG A 123 -5.27 14.00 27.85
C ARG A 123 -6.22 13.25 26.92
N ILE A 124 -6.54 12.01 27.26
CA ILE A 124 -7.53 11.20 26.58
C ILE A 124 -8.89 11.86 26.84
N GLN A 125 -9.24 12.86 26.03
CA GLN A 125 -10.62 13.32 25.96
C GLN A 125 -11.46 12.10 25.58
N ARG A 126 -12.61 11.92 26.25
CA ARG A 126 -13.53 10.82 25.98
C ARG A 126 -14.06 10.97 24.55
N LEU A 127 -13.35 10.39 23.60
CA LEU A 127 -13.75 10.42 22.19
C LEU A 127 -15.15 9.79 22.08
N PRO A 128 -16.07 10.39 21.30
CA PRO A 128 -17.34 9.77 20.93
C PRO A 128 -17.17 8.31 20.51
N ALA A 129 -18.18 7.48 20.79
CA ALA A 129 -18.12 6.04 20.50
C ALA A 129 -17.71 5.74 19.04
N VAL A 130 -18.21 6.55 18.09
CA VAL A 130 -17.84 6.48 16.67
C VAL A 130 -16.33 6.67 16.48
N GLN A 131 -15.73 7.71 17.06
CA GLN A 131 -14.29 7.98 16.94
C GLN A 131 -13.41 6.89 17.55
N LYS A 132 -13.87 6.21 18.61
CA LYS A 132 -13.17 5.03 19.14
C LYS A 132 -13.15 3.89 18.11
N LYS A 133 -14.28 3.62 17.46
CA LYS A 133 -14.40 2.59 16.43
C LYS A 133 -13.59 2.94 15.17
N THR A 134 -13.60 4.20 14.73
CA THR A 134 -12.75 4.63 13.59
C THR A 134 -11.27 4.47 13.89
N ARG A 135 -10.84 4.75 15.14
CA ARG A 135 -9.46 4.54 15.57
C ARG A 135 -9.06 3.05 15.55
N VAL A 136 -9.97 2.16 15.95
CA VAL A 136 -9.73 0.70 15.88
C VAL A 136 -9.62 0.26 14.42
N LEU A 137 -10.56 0.68 13.58
CA LEU A 137 -10.56 0.32 12.16
C LEU A 137 -9.28 0.82 11.45
N GLY A 138 -8.85 2.04 11.72
CA GLY A 138 -7.60 2.59 11.19
C GLY A 138 -6.33 1.89 11.68
N GLN A 139 -6.40 1.14 12.80
CA GLN A 139 -5.29 0.30 13.26
C GLN A 139 -5.26 -1.08 12.60
N LEU A 140 -6.43 -1.61 12.21
CA LEU A 140 -6.58 -2.90 11.53
C LEU A 140 -6.17 -2.80 10.06
N VAL A 141 -6.61 -1.74 9.36
CA VAL A 141 -6.27 -1.56 7.94
C VAL A 141 -4.84 -1.00 7.81
N PRO A 142 -3.93 -1.67 7.07
CA PRO A 142 -2.56 -1.21 6.92
C PRO A 142 -2.49 0.23 6.38
N GLY A 143 -1.74 1.10 7.07
CA GLY A 143 -1.53 2.48 6.62
C GLY A 143 -2.65 3.47 6.91
N CYS A 144 -3.73 3.08 7.60
CA CYS A 144 -4.94 3.90 7.74
C CYS A 144 -5.15 4.53 9.14
N ARG A 145 -4.10 4.63 9.97
CA ARG A 145 -4.19 5.10 11.37
C ARG A 145 -4.62 6.55 11.58
N LYS A 146 -4.45 7.42 10.58
CA LYS A 146 -4.69 8.87 10.65
C LYS A 146 -5.34 9.37 9.36
N VAL A 147 -6.38 8.68 8.92
CA VAL A 147 -7.08 8.93 7.65
C VAL A 147 -8.51 9.41 7.96
N PRO A 148 -9.08 10.33 7.18
CA PRO A 148 -10.48 10.71 7.32
C PRO A 148 -11.40 9.49 7.13
N LEU A 149 -12.55 9.50 7.81
CA LEU A 149 -13.46 8.35 7.86
C LEU A 149 -13.90 7.83 6.47
N PRO A 150 -14.29 8.67 5.49
CA PRO A 150 -14.73 8.17 4.18
C PRO A 150 -13.65 7.32 3.49
N ASN A 151 -12.43 7.85 3.36
CA ASN A 151 -11.32 7.14 2.73
C ASN A 151 -10.90 5.89 3.55
N LEU A 152 -11.08 5.91 4.89
CA LEU A 152 -10.84 4.74 5.73
C LEU A 152 -11.82 3.61 5.40
N LEU A 153 -13.10 3.92 5.17
CA LEU A 153 -14.12 2.92 4.83
C LEU A 153 -13.90 2.34 3.43
N GLU A 154 -13.52 3.16 2.46
CA GLU A 154 -13.14 2.72 1.11
C GLU A 154 -11.97 1.75 1.17
N GLU A 155 -10.86 2.14 1.82
CA GLU A 155 -9.68 1.28 1.98
C GLU A 155 -9.97 0.03 2.81
N ALA A 156 -10.87 0.11 3.80
CA ALA A 156 -11.28 -1.04 4.59
C ALA A 156 -12.05 -2.05 3.76
N THR A 157 -13.04 -1.59 2.98
CA THR A 157 -13.85 -2.43 2.09
C THR A 157 -12.95 -3.15 1.08
N ASP A 158 -12.01 -2.42 0.50
CA ASP A 158 -11.09 -2.96 -0.50
C ASP A 158 -10.09 -3.95 0.12
N TYR A 159 -9.63 -3.70 1.35
CA TYR A 159 -8.76 -4.63 2.07
C TYR A 159 -9.50 -5.90 2.52
N ILE A 160 -10.79 -5.81 2.88
CA ILE A 160 -11.62 -7.00 3.18
C ILE A 160 -11.70 -7.90 1.94
N SER A 161 -12.06 -7.36 0.77
CA SER A 161 -12.12 -8.15 -0.47
C SER A 161 -10.77 -8.78 -0.83
N ALA A 162 -9.67 -8.06 -0.62
CA ALA A 162 -8.32 -8.59 -0.83
C ALA A 162 -8.01 -9.77 0.11
N LEU A 163 -8.39 -9.68 1.39
CA LEU A 163 -8.21 -10.73 2.37
C LEU A 163 -9.08 -11.96 2.08
N GLU A 164 -10.35 -11.76 1.71
CA GLU A 164 -11.26 -12.84 1.33
C GLU A 164 -10.68 -13.67 0.17
N MET A 165 -10.16 -13.00 -0.85
CA MET A 165 -9.51 -13.68 -1.98
C MET A 165 -8.25 -14.44 -1.54
N GLN A 166 -7.40 -13.83 -0.70
CA GLN A 166 -6.21 -14.50 -0.17
C GLN A 166 -6.59 -15.77 0.62
N VAL A 167 -7.62 -15.72 1.45
CA VAL A 167 -8.12 -16.89 2.20
C VAL A 167 -8.63 -17.95 1.24
N ARG A 168 -9.50 -17.60 0.28
CA ARG A 168 -10.02 -18.56 -0.73
C ARG A 168 -8.89 -19.29 -1.48
N ALA A 169 -7.87 -18.55 -1.94
CA ALA A 169 -6.75 -19.13 -2.67
C ALA A 169 -5.90 -20.04 -1.78
N MET A 170 -5.59 -19.61 -0.54
CA MET A 170 -4.82 -20.42 0.40
C MET A 170 -5.56 -21.69 0.83
N THR A 171 -6.89 -21.62 1.01
CA THR A 171 -7.73 -22.79 1.30
C THR A 171 -7.71 -23.78 0.14
N ALA A 172 -7.88 -23.33 -1.10
CA ALA A 172 -7.82 -24.21 -2.27
C ALA A 172 -6.46 -24.93 -2.39
N LEU A 173 -5.35 -24.24 -2.08
CA LEU A 173 -4.03 -24.87 -2.04
C LEU A 173 -3.89 -25.92 -0.93
N ALA A 174 -4.47 -25.65 0.25
CA ALA A 174 -4.47 -26.61 1.35
C ALA A 174 -5.31 -27.84 1.04
N GLU A 175 -6.48 -27.68 0.42
CA GLU A 175 -7.34 -28.78 -0.05
C GLU A 175 -6.60 -29.68 -1.06
N LEU A 176 -5.99 -29.06 -2.08
CA LEU A 176 -5.19 -29.78 -3.08
C LEU A 176 -4.04 -30.56 -2.44
N LEU A 177 -3.38 -30.00 -1.43
CA LEU A 177 -2.28 -30.66 -0.73
C LEU A 177 -2.76 -31.76 0.24
N ALA A 178 -3.97 -31.63 0.78
CA ALA A 178 -4.62 -32.63 1.62
C ALA A 178 -5.26 -33.78 0.81
N GLY A 179 -5.20 -33.75 -0.52
CA GLY A 179 -5.82 -34.75 -1.40
C GLY A 179 -7.31 -34.53 -1.65
N GLY A 180 -7.87 -33.39 -1.24
CA GLY A 180 -9.25 -33.01 -1.54
C GLY A 180 -9.34 -32.29 -2.90
N THR A 181 -10.23 -32.74 -3.77
CA THR A 181 -10.61 -31.98 -4.97
C THR A 181 -11.27 -30.66 -4.55
N PRO A 182 -10.82 -29.50 -5.06
CA PRO A 182 -11.33 -28.22 -4.63
C PRO A 182 -12.80 -28.10 -5.05
N ALA A 183 -13.68 -27.86 -4.06
CA ALA A 183 -15.14 -27.80 -4.24
C ALA A 183 -15.63 -26.67 -5.17
N GLY A 184 -14.72 -25.86 -5.74
CA GLY A 184 -15.03 -24.76 -6.64
C GLY A 184 -15.03 -25.08 -8.14
N ILE A 185 -14.74 -26.32 -8.56
CA ILE A 185 -14.70 -26.68 -9.99
C ILE A 185 -16.01 -27.36 -10.45
N ALA A 186 -16.82 -27.89 -9.52
CA ALA A 186 -18.03 -28.64 -9.85
C ALA A 186 -19.23 -27.78 -10.35
N GLY A 187 -19.10 -26.45 -10.44
CA GLY A 187 -20.21 -25.55 -10.77
C GLY A 187 -20.15 -24.88 -12.16
N GLN A 188 -19.19 -25.21 -13.03
CA GLN A 188 -19.02 -24.53 -14.34
C GLN A 188 -18.95 -25.46 -15.57
N VAL A 189 -19.29 -26.74 -15.42
CA VAL A 189 -19.51 -27.63 -16.56
C VAL A 189 -20.95 -28.11 -16.47
N LEU A 190 -21.89 -27.28 -16.92
CA LEU A 190 -23.23 -27.61 -17.41
C LEU A 190 -24.06 -26.32 -17.52
N SER A 191 -23.88 -25.62 -18.64
CA SER A 191 -24.90 -24.85 -19.38
C SER A 191 -24.29 -24.38 -20.69
#